data_AF-C1N7I4-F1
#
_entry.id   AF-C1N7I4-F1
#
_cell.length_a   1.000
_cell.length_b   1.000
_cell.length_c   1.000
_cell.angle_alpha   90.00
_cell.angle_beta   90.00
_cell.angle_gamma   90.00
#
_symmetry.space_group_name_H-M   'P 1'
#
loop_
_entity.id
_entity.type
_entity.pdbx_description
1 polymer ?
#
loop_
_entity_poly.entity_id
_entity_poly.type
_entity_poly.pdbx_seq_one_letter_code
_entity_poly.pdbx_strand_id
1 'polypeptide(L)'
;HLRRLFAIMQAGARRFADPSAFASSLALETGTQQDGQEFLKLLLAGGEDAAGSHPSGNGDPSTVTTFVQEHYRGLSTYATICGRCGRASEASSKPVDFYEIELNVGAVVGGVYVGQGGADASRATTLSDGLRAYLEEEKLEGENQARSIHWSPYDRFSCERCERKCDATRAARLHALPPYLNVSLKRFVFDFDTMTRKKVTDAFEFPSSVDLSEFVSPLEGDRGGGRADDDARATYEYDLAFILVHRGQNATSGHYVALVKDTNDASRDATWWRFDDDEVDELR
;
A
#
# COMPACT_ATOMS: atom_id res chain seq x y z
N HIS A 1 -21.45 13.59 -4.15
CA HIS A 1 -22.18 12.55 -3.37
C HIS A 1 -21.50 12.22 -2.04
N LEU A 2 -20.18 12.03 -1.99
CA LEU A 2 -19.45 11.69 -0.76
C LEU A 2 -19.68 12.67 0.41
N ARG A 3 -19.63 14.00 0.17
CA ARG A 3 -19.95 15.02 1.20
C ARG A 3 -21.32 14.83 1.84
N ARG A 4 -22.32 14.44 1.06
CA ARG A 4 -23.69 14.18 1.54
C ARG A 4 -23.73 12.91 2.40
N LEU A 5 -23.02 11.86 1.98
CA LEU A 5 -22.91 10.62 2.75
C LEU A 5 -22.26 10.88 4.11
N PHE A 6 -21.16 11.64 4.15
CA PHE A 6 -20.49 12.04 5.39
C PHE A 6 -21.40 12.87 6.31
N ALA A 7 -22.13 13.85 5.76
CA ALA A 7 -23.08 14.64 6.55
C ALA A 7 -24.19 13.76 7.18
N ILE A 8 -24.67 12.74 6.46
CA ILE A 8 -25.67 11.80 6.97
C ILE A 8 -25.06 10.90 8.06
N MET A 9 -23.82 10.42 7.89
CA MET A 9 -23.17 9.61 8.92
C MET A 9 -22.90 10.40 10.20
N GLN A 10 -22.53 11.69 10.07
CA GLN A 10 -22.21 12.53 11.21
C GLN A 10 -23.44 13.05 11.97
N ALA A 11 -24.52 13.41 11.27
CA ALA A 11 -25.65 14.12 11.86
C ALA A 11 -27.02 13.48 11.54
N GLY A 12 -27.05 12.35 10.83
CA GLY A 12 -28.28 11.66 10.48
C GLY A 12 -28.93 10.99 11.69
N ALA A 13 -30.26 10.96 11.67
CA ALA A 13 -31.06 10.32 12.73
C ALA A 13 -31.20 8.79 12.56
N ARG A 14 -30.68 8.22 11.48
CA ARG A 14 -30.75 6.78 11.18
C ARG A 14 -29.47 6.11 11.64
N ARG A 15 -29.57 4.85 12.09
CA ARG A 15 -28.41 4.04 12.47
C ARG A 15 -27.47 3.70 11.30
N PHE A 16 -27.89 3.95 10.06
CA PHE A 16 -27.12 3.67 8.86
C PHE A 16 -27.31 4.75 7.79
N ALA A 17 -26.35 4.83 6.87
CA ALA A 17 -26.38 5.71 5.72
C ALA A 17 -26.35 4.89 4.43
N ASP A 18 -27.23 5.21 3.48
CA ASP A 18 -27.30 4.52 2.18
C ASP A 18 -26.29 5.12 1.19
N PRO A 19 -25.29 4.32 0.74
CA PRO A 19 -24.24 4.80 -0.17
C PRO A 19 -24.63 4.71 -1.65
N SER A 20 -25.84 4.26 -2.02
CA SER A 20 -26.22 3.95 -3.41
C SER A 20 -25.92 5.09 -4.39
N ALA A 21 -26.26 6.33 -4.04
CA ALA A 21 -26.00 7.49 -4.90
C ALA A 21 -24.49 7.77 -5.10
N PHE A 22 -23.66 7.42 -4.12
CA PHE A 22 -22.22 7.51 -4.23
C PHE A 22 -21.65 6.36 -5.08
N ALA A 23 -22.09 5.12 -4.83
CA ALA A 23 -21.71 3.96 -5.62
C ALA A 23 -22.03 4.16 -7.12
N SER A 24 -23.23 4.66 -7.44
CA SER A 24 -23.59 4.99 -8.81
C SER A 24 -22.71 6.08 -9.44
N SER A 25 -22.22 7.05 -8.66
CA SER A 25 -21.32 8.09 -9.18
C SER A 25 -19.92 7.57 -9.50
N LEU A 26 -19.53 6.43 -8.92
CA LEU A 26 -18.30 5.70 -9.24
C LEU A 26 -18.54 4.62 -10.32
N ALA A 27 -19.73 4.56 -10.91
CA ALA A 27 -20.14 3.50 -11.85
C ALA A 27 -19.96 2.08 -11.30
N LEU A 28 -20.10 1.90 -9.99
CA LEU A 28 -20.01 0.59 -9.35
C LEU A 28 -21.32 -0.19 -9.50
N GLU A 29 -21.21 -1.45 -9.87
CA GLU A 29 -22.33 -2.38 -9.87
C GLU A 29 -22.62 -2.86 -8.44
N THR A 30 -23.70 -2.39 -7.84
CA THR A 30 -24.05 -2.71 -6.43
C THR A 30 -24.50 -4.15 -6.21
N GLY A 31 -24.73 -4.91 -7.28
CA GLY A 31 -25.10 -6.33 -7.21
C GLY A 31 -23.92 -7.30 -7.22
N THR A 32 -22.70 -6.80 -7.42
CA THR A 32 -21.48 -7.61 -7.51
C THR A 32 -20.55 -7.28 -6.35
N GLN A 33 -19.90 -8.31 -5.81
CA GLN A 33 -18.87 -8.10 -4.79
C GLN A 33 -17.61 -7.55 -5.45
N GLN A 34 -16.98 -6.58 -4.79
CA GLN A 34 -15.79 -5.88 -5.28
C GLN A 34 -14.62 -6.14 -4.33
N ASP A 35 -13.40 -6.08 -4.85
CA ASP A 35 -12.21 -6.14 -4.02
C ASP A 35 -12.01 -4.81 -3.28
N GLY A 36 -11.75 -4.87 -1.97
CA GLY A 36 -11.61 -3.66 -1.13
C GLY A 36 -10.42 -2.79 -1.52
N GLN A 37 -9.33 -3.38 -2.04
CA GLN A 37 -8.15 -2.67 -2.51
C GLN A 37 -8.42 -1.97 -3.84
N GLU A 38 -9.11 -2.64 -4.76
CA GLU A 38 -9.54 -2.02 -6.02
C GLU A 38 -10.49 -0.84 -5.77
N PHE A 39 -11.43 -1.01 -4.83
CA PHE A 39 -12.31 0.07 -4.42
C PHE A 39 -11.54 1.26 -3.80
N LEU A 40 -10.54 1.02 -2.95
CA LEU A 40 -9.68 2.07 -2.40
C LEU A 40 -8.96 2.85 -3.51
N LYS A 41 -8.36 2.15 -4.48
CA LYS A 41 -7.67 2.77 -5.63
C LYS A 41 -8.62 3.65 -6.44
N LEU A 42 -9.84 3.15 -6.71
CA LEU A 42 -10.88 3.91 -7.39
C LEU A 42 -11.32 5.14 -6.59
N LEU A 43 -11.48 5.00 -5.27
CA LEU A 43 -11.88 6.08 -4.37
C LEU A 43 -10.84 7.21 -4.34
N LEU A 44 -9.55 6.86 -4.23
CA LEU A 44 -8.47 7.84 -4.17
C LEU A 44 -8.32 8.55 -5.53
N ALA A 45 -8.34 7.82 -6.64
CA ALA A 45 -8.28 8.41 -7.98
C ALA A 45 -9.47 9.35 -8.26
N GLY A 46 -10.70 8.91 -7.96
CA GLY A 46 -11.88 9.76 -8.10
C GLY A 46 -11.88 10.94 -7.12
N GLY A 47 -11.25 10.78 -5.95
CA GLY A 47 -11.03 11.85 -4.98
C GLY A 47 -10.07 12.92 -5.48
N GLU A 48 -9.02 12.54 -6.20
CA GLU A 48 -8.07 13.48 -6.83
C GLU A 48 -8.73 14.29 -7.94
N ASP A 49 -9.49 13.65 -8.81
CA ASP A 49 -10.19 14.33 -9.90
C ASP A 49 -11.28 15.30 -9.39
N ALA A 50 -11.94 14.94 -8.28
CA ALA A 50 -13.02 15.73 -7.70
C ALA A 50 -12.54 16.81 -6.72
N ALA A 51 -11.39 16.61 -6.06
CA ALA A 51 -10.79 17.59 -5.18
C ALA A 51 -10.02 18.61 -6.02
N GLY A 52 -10.56 19.83 -6.12
CA GLY A 52 -9.84 20.93 -6.74
C GLY A 52 -8.43 21.08 -6.13
N SER A 53 -7.47 21.44 -6.97
CA SER A 53 -6.08 21.63 -6.54
C SER A 53 -5.96 22.92 -5.70
N HIS A 54 -5.20 22.86 -4.61
CA HIS A 54 -4.94 23.98 -3.70
C HIS A 54 -3.43 24.16 -3.45
N PRO A 55 -2.95 25.36 -3.08
CA PRO A 55 -1.53 25.56 -2.75
C PRO A 55 -1.08 24.57 -1.66
N SER A 56 0.09 23.99 -1.83
CA SER A 56 0.67 23.05 -0.89
C SER A 56 0.86 23.67 0.49
N GLY A 57 0.49 22.93 1.55
CA GLY A 57 0.68 23.34 2.95
C GLY A 57 2.15 23.58 3.35
N ASN A 58 3.11 23.15 2.51
CA ASN A 58 4.55 23.34 2.72
C ASN A 58 5.05 24.79 2.46
N GLY A 59 4.15 25.74 2.24
CA GLY A 59 4.48 27.17 2.15
C GLY A 59 5.09 27.61 0.82
N ASP A 60 5.20 26.72 -0.17
CA ASP A 60 5.56 27.07 -1.55
C ASP A 60 4.27 27.37 -2.36
N PRO A 61 4.00 28.65 -2.69
CA PRO A 61 2.81 29.03 -3.45
C PRO A 61 2.83 28.57 -4.91
N SER A 62 3.93 27.98 -5.40
CA SER A 62 4.06 27.47 -6.78
C SER A 62 3.68 25.99 -6.93
N THR A 63 3.63 25.24 -5.83
CA THR A 63 3.19 23.84 -5.83
C THR A 63 1.72 23.74 -5.45
N VAL A 64 0.93 23.09 -6.30
CA VAL A 64 -0.49 22.85 -6.07
C VAL A 64 -0.69 21.34 -5.85
N THR A 65 -1.48 20.97 -4.83
CA THR A 65 -1.75 19.59 -4.42
C THR A 65 -3.25 19.37 -4.26
N THR A 66 -3.70 18.12 -4.29
CA THR A 66 -5.06 17.74 -3.87
C THR A 66 -5.08 17.31 -2.41
N PHE A 67 -6.27 17.25 -1.82
CA PHE A 67 -6.46 16.67 -0.48
C PHE A 67 -5.90 15.24 -0.39
N VAL A 68 -6.13 14.43 -1.43
CA VAL A 68 -5.66 13.04 -1.48
C VAL A 68 -4.12 12.99 -1.51
N GLN A 69 -3.48 13.83 -2.32
CA GLN A 69 -2.02 13.93 -2.39
C GLN A 69 -1.40 14.44 -1.09
N GLU A 70 -2.06 15.36 -0.40
CA GLU A 70 -1.53 15.88 0.87
C GLU A 70 -1.57 14.84 2.00
N HIS A 71 -2.57 13.95 1.98
CA HIS A 71 -2.83 13.04 3.11
C HIS A 71 -2.41 11.60 2.88
N TYR A 72 -2.38 11.12 1.63
CA TYR A 72 -2.20 9.70 1.30
C TYR A 72 -1.05 9.41 0.32
N ARG A 73 -0.45 10.44 -0.31
CA ARG A 73 0.67 10.24 -1.23
C ARG A 73 1.99 10.10 -0.47
N GLY A 74 2.61 8.95 -0.61
CA GLY A 74 4.03 8.75 -0.33
C GLY A 74 4.88 8.88 -1.59
N LEU A 75 6.19 8.96 -1.39
CA LEU A 75 7.18 9.07 -2.45
C LEU A 75 8.16 7.90 -2.39
N SER A 76 8.39 7.25 -3.52
CA SER A 76 9.34 6.14 -3.62
C SER A 76 10.14 6.19 -4.92
N THR A 77 11.26 5.49 -5.00
CA THR A 77 11.89 5.15 -6.28
C THR A 77 11.96 3.65 -6.44
N TYR A 78 12.03 3.23 -7.69
CA TYR A 78 12.25 1.84 -8.04
C TYR A 78 13.55 1.72 -8.82
N ALA A 79 14.64 1.55 -8.08
CA ALA A 79 15.98 1.56 -8.62
C ALA A 79 16.26 0.24 -9.32
N THR A 80 16.72 0.29 -10.58
CA THR A 80 17.15 -0.87 -11.37
C THR A 80 18.62 -0.68 -11.73
N ILE A 81 19.51 -1.50 -11.18
CA ILE A 81 20.96 -1.40 -11.36
C ILE A 81 21.43 -2.50 -12.30
N CYS A 82 22.10 -2.13 -13.39
CA CYS A 82 22.65 -3.08 -14.34
C CYS A 82 23.78 -3.91 -13.70
N GLY A 83 23.64 -5.23 -13.67
CA GLY A 83 24.65 -6.14 -13.11
C GLY A 83 25.97 -6.16 -13.88
N ARG A 84 25.99 -5.70 -15.14
CA ARG A 84 27.21 -5.66 -15.96
C ARG A 84 28.02 -4.37 -15.78
N CYS A 85 27.36 -3.22 -15.77
CA CYS A 85 28.05 -1.92 -15.76
C CYS A 85 27.84 -1.11 -14.48
N GLY A 86 27.05 -1.61 -13.54
CA GLY A 86 26.75 -0.98 -12.25
C GLY A 86 25.93 0.30 -12.35
N ARG A 87 25.47 0.69 -13.54
CA ARG A 87 24.71 1.93 -13.73
C ARG A 87 23.23 1.69 -13.44
N ALA A 88 22.65 2.57 -12.63
CA ALA A 88 21.20 2.65 -12.44
C ALA A 88 20.52 3.14 -13.74
N SER A 89 19.31 2.64 -14.02
CA SER A 89 18.51 3.13 -15.15
C SER A 89 18.10 4.60 -14.93
N GLU A 90 17.83 5.35 -16.00
CA GLU A 90 17.37 6.74 -15.88
C GLU A 90 16.04 6.88 -15.10
N ALA A 91 15.20 5.84 -15.12
CA ALA A 91 13.98 5.79 -14.32
C ALA A 91 14.25 5.61 -12.81
N SER A 92 15.43 5.09 -12.43
CA SER A 92 15.79 4.80 -11.04
C SER A 92 15.91 6.04 -10.18
N SER A 93 16.20 7.20 -10.78
CA SER A 93 16.33 8.47 -10.08
C SER A 93 15.06 9.31 -10.08
N LYS A 94 13.98 8.84 -10.72
CA LYS A 94 12.71 9.56 -10.81
C LYS A 94 11.80 9.05 -9.69
N PRO A 95 11.51 9.88 -8.68
CA PRO A 95 10.54 9.53 -7.66
C PRO A 95 9.16 9.32 -8.29
N VAL A 96 8.42 8.36 -7.75
CA VAL A 96 7.06 8.02 -8.13
C VAL A 96 6.18 8.03 -6.89
N ASP A 97 4.95 8.47 -7.10
CA ASP A 97 3.92 8.53 -6.07
C ASP A 97 3.41 7.12 -5.77
N PHE A 98 3.17 6.84 -4.49
CA PHE A 98 2.44 5.66 -4.06
C PHE A 98 1.37 6.05 -3.05
N TYR A 99 0.28 5.28 -2.99
CA TYR A 99 -0.84 5.51 -2.08
C TYR A 99 -1.13 4.31 -1.18
N GLU A 100 -0.43 3.20 -1.42
CA GLU A 100 -0.58 1.92 -0.77
C GLU A 100 0.74 1.14 -0.85
N ILE A 101 1.09 0.43 0.22
CA ILE A 101 2.16 -0.56 0.22
C ILE A 101 1.54 -1.95 0.30
N GLU A 102 1.82 -2.79 -0.70
CA GLU A 102 1.30 -4.15 -0.76
C GLU A 102 2.33 -5.18 -0.27
N LEU A 103 2.03 -5.85 0.84
CA LEU A 103 2.93 -6.79 1.49
C LEU A 103 2.50 -8.23 1.26
N ASN A 104 3.48 -9.10 1.00
CA ASN A 104 3.27 -10.53 0.96
C ASN A 104 3.03 -11.11 2.36
N VAL A 105 2.26 -12.18 2.44
CA VAL A 105 1.97 -12.87 3.70
C VAL A 105 2.43 -14.32 3.62
N GLY A 106 3.11 -14.79 4.67
CA GLY A 106 3.58 -16.16 4.76
C GLY A 106 4.88 -16.39 3.98
N ALA A 107 5.10 -17.64 3.59
CA ALA A 107 6.33 -18.06 2.93
C ALA A 107 6.27 -17.80 1.42
N VAL A 108 7.23 -17.04 0.90
CA VAL A 108 7.34 -16.69 -0.51
C VAL A 108 8.71 -17.02 -1.10
N VAL A 109 8.73 -17.39 -2.37
CA VAL A 109 9.96 -17.56 -3.18
C VAL A 109 9.77 -16.77 -4.47
N GLY A 110 10.61 -15.75 -4.68
CA GLY A 110 10.49 -14.85 -5.84
C GLY A 110 9.12 -14.15 -5.91
N GLY A 111 8.57 -13.76 -4.76
CA GLY A 111 7.26 -13.12 -4.65
C GLY A 111 6.05 -14.06 -4.78
N VAL A 112 6.26 -15.35 -5.03
CA VAL A 112 5.18 -16.35 -5.14
C VAL A 112 5.02 -17.08 -3.82
N TYR A 113 3.79 -17.15 -3.30
CA TYR A 113 3.48 -17.93 -2.09
C TYR A 113 3.70 -19.43 -2.34
N VAL A 114 4.46 -20.09 -1.47
CA VAL A 114 4.84 -21.51 -1.59
C VAL A 114 4.28 -22.41 -0.49
N GLY A 115 3.34 -21.91 0.31
CA GLY A 115 2.77 -22.67 1.42
C GLY A 115 3.78 -22.92 2.55
N GLN A 116 3.44 -23.84 3.47
CA GLN A 116 4.25 -24.08 4.68
C GLN A 116 5.52 -24.93 4.46
N GLY A 117 5.77 -25.42 3.24
CA GLY A 117 6.80 -26.43 2.95
C GLY A 117 8.11 -25.92 2.32
N GLY A 118 8.27 -24.62 2.10
CA GLY A 118 9.45 -24.06 1.46
C GLY A 118 10.62 -23.86 2.42
N ALA A 119 11.62 -24.76 2.41
CA ALA A 119 12.80 -24.67 3.28
C ALA A 119 13.65 -23.41 3.03
N ASP A 120 13.67 -22.91 1.79
CA ASP A 120 14.41 -21.69 1.37
C ASP A 120 13.50 -20.45 1.21
N ALA A 121 12.27 -20.49 1.71
CA ALA A 121 11.31 -19.39 1.54
C ALA A 121 11.54 -18.25 2.55
N SER A 122 11.54 -17.00 2.09
CA SER A 122 11.46 -15.86 3.00
C SER A 122 10.04 -15.82 3.57
N ARG A 123 9.93 -15.65 4.90
CA ARG A 123 8.65 -15.71 5.59
C ARG A 123 8.34 -14.37 6.22
N ALA A 124 7.39 -13.64 5.65
CA ALA A 124 6.90 -12.39 6.22
C ALA A 124 5.74 -12.70 7.18
N THR A 125 6.01 -12.63 8.48
CA THR A 125 5.03 -12.84 9.55
C THR A 125 4.67 -11.56 10.31
N THR A 126 5.45 -10.50 10.18
CA THR A 126 5.19 -9.22 10.82
C THR A 126 5.18 -8.07 9.81
N LEU A 127 4.63 -6.92 10.19
CA LEU A 127 4.70 -5.68 9.40
C LEU A 127 6.14 -5.35 9.00
N SER A 128 7.08 -5.38 9.95
CA SER A 128 8.49 -5.08 9.73
C SER A 128 9.16 -6.10 8.80
N ASP A 129 8.82 -7.40 8.91
CA ASP A 129 9.33 -8.41 7.99
C ASP A 129 8.81 -8.19 6.57
N GLY A 130 7.51 -7.89 6.45
CA GLY A 130 6.88 -7.58 5.17
C GLY A 130 7.52 -6.37 4.50
N LEU A 131 7.74 -5.28 5.24
CA LEU A 131 8.41 -4.08 4.73
C LEU A 131 9.86 -4.36 4.33
N ARG A 132 10.60 -5.12 5.13
CA ARG A 132 11.97 -5.51 4.79
C ARG A 132 12.03 -6.32 3.51
N ALA A 133 11.12 -7.29 3.34
CA ALA A 133 10.99 -8.07 2.12
C ALA A 133 10.54 -7.22 0.91
N TYR A 134 9.66 -6.24 1.12
CA TYR A 134 9.22 -5.31 0.08
C TYR A 134 10.36 -4.41 -0.43
N LEU A 135 11.30 -4.04 0.45
CA LEU A 135 12.46 -3.19 0.13
C LEU A 135 13.73 -3.98 -0.20
N GLU A 136 13.67 -5.30 -0.10
CA GLU A 136 14.77 -6.20 -0.42
C GLU A 136 15.10 -6.09 -1.92
N GLU A 137 16.38 -6.26 -2.23
CA GLU A 137 16.84 -6.24 -3.61
C GLU A 137 16.45 -7.55 -4.31
N GLU A 138 15.62 -7.45 -5.34
CA GLU A 138 15.31 -8.58 -6.21
C GLU A 138 16.35 -8.69 -7.33
N LYS A 139 16.80 -9.92 -7.60
CA LYS A 139 17.72 -10.23 -8.69
C LYS A 139 16.93 -10.60 -9.94
N LEU A 140 17.08 -9.80 -10.99
CA LEU A 140 16.56 -10.09 -12.32
C LEU A 140 17.57 -10.96 -13.09
N GLU A 141 17.77 -12.20 -12.61
CA GLU A 141 18.70 -13.19 -13.16
C GLU A 141 17.94 -14.44 -13.66
N GLY A 142 18.36 -15.00 -14.80
CA GLY A 142 17.98 -16.37 -15.23
C GLY A 142 16.48 -16.70 -15.20
N GLU A 143 16.12 -17.78 -14.49
CA GLU A 143 14.75 -18.34 -14.36
C GLU A 143 13.80 -17.53 -13.44
N ASN A 144 14.30 -16.54 -12.68
CA ASN A 144 13.46 -15.67 -11.84
C ASN A 144 12.60 -14.68 -12.67
N GLN A 145 12.76 -14.68 -13.99
CA GLN A 145 11.91 -13.95 -14.93
C GLN A 145 10.80 -14.83 -15.56
N ALA A 146 10.76 -16.15 -15.27
CA ALA A 146 9.93 -17.14 -15.98
C ALA A 146 8.65 -17.60 -15.24
N ARG A 147 8.29 -17.04 -14.08
CA ARG A 147 7.07 -17.43 -13.34
C ARG A 147 5.78 -16.69 -13.74
N SER A 148 5.86 -15.79 -14.71
CA SER A 148 4.67 -15.25 -15.39
C SER A 148 4.26 -16.20 -16.51
N ILE A 149 2.96 -16.40 -16.68
CA ILE A 149 2.30 -17.28 -17.68
C ILE A 149 2.66 -16.91 -19.15
N HIS A 150 3.48 -15.88 -19.35
CA HIS A 150 4.02 -15.38 -20.60
C HIS A 150 5.56 -15.20 -20.48
N TRP A 151 6.33 -16.29 -20.51
CA TRP A 151 7.80 -16.19 -20.55
C TRP A 151 8.29 -15.90 -21.97
N SER A 152 9.11 -14.85 -22.11
CA SER A 152 9.84 -14.57 -23.34
C SER A 152 11.28 -14.10 -23.07
N PRO A 153 12.28 -14.47 -23.90
CA PRO A 153 13.60 -13.82 -23.91
C PRO A 153 13.55 -12.30 -24.18
N TYR A 154 12.34 -11.74 -24.34
CA TYR A 154 12.06 -10.32 -24.48
C TYR A 154 12.11 -9.50 -23.18
N ASP A 155 11.95 -10.10 -22.00
CA ASP A 155 11.71 -9.37 -20.73
C ASP A 155 12.94 -9.01 -19.89
N ARG A 156 14.16 -9.30 -20.39
CA ARG A 156 15.39 -8.87 -19.71
C ARG A 156 15.52 -7.35 -19.70
N PHE A 157 16.03 -6.80 -18.59
CA PHE A 157 16.35 -5.37 -18.49
C PHE A 157 17.27 -4.92 -19.64
N SER A 158 16.78 -4.01 -20.47
CA SER A 158 17.56 -3.43 -21.57
C SER A 158 18.34 -2.23 -21.05
N CYS A 159 19.65 -2.40 -20.90
CA CYS A 159 20.51 -1.35 -20.39
C CYS A 159 20.90 -0.38 -21.53
N GLU A 160 20.50 0.89 -21.39
CA GLU A 160 20.80 1.97 -22.36
C GLU A 160 22.31 2.16 -22.59
N ARG A 161 23.13 1.98 -21.55
CA ARG A 161 24.59 2.13 -21.66
C ARG A 161 25.28 0.93 -22.32
N CYS A 162 24.78 -0.27 -22.06
CA CYS A 162 25.36 -1.50 -22.61
C CYS A 162 24.75 -1.88 -23.97
N GLU A 163 23.69 -1.16 -24.37
CA GLU A 163 22.88 -1.35 -25.58
C GLU A 163 22.46 -2.81 -25.77
N ARG A 164 22.17 -3.50 -24.66
CA ARG A 164 21.80 -4.91 -24.65
C ARG A 164 21.02 -5.26 -23.40
N LYS A 165 20.45 -6.46 -23.45
CA LYS A 165 19.83 -7.12 -22.31
C LYS A 165 20.89 -7.57 -21.31
N CYS A 166 20.74 -7.17 -20.06
CA CYS A 166 21.63 -7.52 -18.97
C CYS A 166 20.82 -8.00 -17.78
N ASP A 167 21.46 -8.83 -16.96
CA ASP A 167 20.98 -9.06 -15.60
C ASP A 167 21.03 -7.73 -14.84
N ALA A 168 20.12 -7.57 -13.90
CA ALA A 168 19.99 -6.36 -13.11
C ALA A 168 19.49 -6.70 -11.72
N THR A 169 19.72 -5.80 -10.78
CA THR A 169 19.05 -5.83 -9.49
C THR A 169 18.01 -4.73 -9.44
N ARG A 170 16.93 -4.97 -8.71
CA ARG A 170 15.84 -4.01 -8.58
C ARG A 170 15.41 -3.89 -7.13
N ALA A 171 15.14 -2.68 -6.66
CA ALA A 171 14.73 -2.45 -5.29
C ALA A 171 13.84 -1.22 -5.18
N ALA A 172 12.80 -1.32 -4.35
CA ALA A 172 12.06 -0.16 -3.89
C ALA A 172 12.88 0.60 -2.82
N ARG A 173 12.76 1.93 -2.85
CA ARG A 173 13.27 2.82 -1.80
C ARG A 173 12.19 3.82 -1.46
N LEU A 174 11.81 3.88 -0.18
CA LEU A 174 10.83 4.85 0.31
C LEU A 174 11.58 6.14 0.64
N HIS A 175 11.08 7.26 0.15
CA HIS A 175 11.68 8.59 0.34
C HIS A 175 10.85 9.45 1.28
N ALA A 176 9.51 9.33 1.20
CA ALA A 176 8.59 9.98 2.11
C ALA A 176 7.35 9.09 2.31
N LEU A 177 6.86 9.00 3.53
CA LEU A 177 5.60 8.33 3.86
C LEU A 177 4.49 9.37 4.07
N PRO A 178 3.23 9.06 3.70
CA PRO A 178 2.10 9.96 3.87
C PRO A 178 1.61 10.00 5.32
N PRO A 179 0.91 11.06 5.76
CA PRO A 179 0.25 11.10 7.07
C PRO A 179 -0.67 9.89 7.33
N TYR A 180 -1.39 9.42 6.32
CA TYR A 180 -2.19 8.20 6.37
C TYR A 180 -1.61 7.15 5.42
N LEU A 181 -0.92 6.15 5.99
CA LEU A 181 -0.32 5.06 5.24
C LEU A 181 -1.27 3.87 5.12
N ASN A 182 -1.66 3.53 3.88
CA ASN A 182 -2.40 2.30 3.60
C ASN A 182 -1.42 1.13 3.40
N VAL A 183 -1.60 0.05 4.17
CA VAL A 183 -0.85 -1.19 4.02
C VAL A 183 -1.81 -2.32 3.70
N SER A 184 -1.56 -3.00 2.59
CA SER A 184 -2.42 -4.03 2.04
C SER A 184 -1.74 -5.38 2.06
N LEU A 185 -2.38 -6.35 2.72
CA LEU A 185 -1.85 -7.71 2.80
C LEU A 185 -2.32 -8.52 1.59
N LYS A 186 -1.38 -9.01 0.77
CA LYS A 186 -1.63 -9.88 -0.39
C LYS A 186 -2.04 -11.28 0.05
N ARG A 187 -3.25 -11.39 0.60
CA ARG A 187 -3.82 -12.65 1.07
C ARG A 187 -4.48 -13.46 -0.05
N PHE A 188 -4.75 -12.90 -1.21
CA PHE A 188 -5.32 -13.65 -2.33
C PHE A 188 -4.22 -13.95 -3.33
N VAL A 189 -3.81 -15.21 -3.39
CA VAL A 189 -2.72 -15.68 -4.25
C VAL A 189 -3.26 -16.69 -5.25
N PHE A 190 -2.61 -16.80 -6.40
CA PHE A 190 -2.89 -17.84 -7.36
C PHE A 190 -2.07 -19.08 -7.01
N ASP A 191 -2.75 -20.18 -6.73
CA ASP A 191 -2.14 -21.48 -6.49
C ASP A 191 -1.95 -22.16 -7.85
N PHE A 192 -0.69 -22.32 -8.26
CA PHE A 192 -0.34 -22.90 -9.56
C PHE A 192 -0.53 -24.42 -9.61
N ASP A 193 -0.54 -25.10 -8.47
CA ASP A 193 -0.77 -26.55 -8.43
C ASP A 193 -2.25 -26.86 -8.67
N THR A 194 -3.15 -26.06 -8.09
CA THR A 194 -4.60 -26.23 -8.24
C THR A 194 -5.20 -25.37 -9.36
N MET A 195 -4.44 -24.42 -9.92
CA MET A 195 -4.89 -23.43 -10.89
C MET A 195 -6.09 -22.61 -10.41
N THR A 196 -6.14 -22.29 -9.11
CA THR A 196 -7.23 -21.54 -8.48
C THR A 196 -6.71 -20.41 -7.60
N ARG A 197 -7.55 -19.39 -7.37
CA ARG A 197 -7.26 -18.35 -6.37
C ARG A 197 -7.53 -18.90 -4.97
N LYS A 198 -6.56 -18.75 -4.06
CA LYS A 198 -6.63 -19.18 -2.67
C LYS A 198 -6.40 -18.00 -1.74
N LYS A 199 -7.09 -18.01 -0.59
CA LYS A 199 -6.80 -17.09 0.51
C LYS A 199 -5.71 -17.66 1.41
N VAL A 200 -4.62 -16.90 1.59
CA VAL A 200 -3.55 -17.13 2.56
C VAL A 200 -4.05 -16.74 3.94
N THR A 201 -4.17 -17.75 4.81
CA THR A 201 -4.62 -17.62 6.18
C THR A 201 -3.49 -17.64 7.20
N ASP A 202 -2.23 -17.64 6.74
CA ASP A 202 -1.07 -17.51 7.62
C ASP A 202 -1.21 -16.28 8.53
N ALA A 203 -0.80 -16.46 9.78
CA ALA A 203 -0.77 -15.38 10.77
C ALA A 203 0.17 -14.27 10.29
N PHE A 204 -0.27 -13.03 10.51
CA PHE A 204 0.51 -11.84 10.22
C PHE A 204 0.26 -10.83 11.34
N GLU A 205 1.32 -10.40 11.99
CA GLU A 205 1.27 -9.52 13.16
C GLU A 205 1.63 -8.09 12.76
N PHE A 206 0.93 -7.12 13.33
CA PHE A 206 1.21 -5.70 13.18
C PHE A 206 0.97 -5.03 14.53
N PRO A 207 1.86 -4.13 14.96
CA PRO A 207 1.73 -3.47 16.25
C PRO A 207 0.67 -2.36 16.20
N SER A 208 0.18 -1.94 17.37
CA SER A 208 -0.71 -0.78 17.49
C SER A 208 -0.02 0.56 17.16
N SER A 209 1.30 0.61 17.34
CA SER A 209 2.15 1.78 17.11
C SER A 209 3.50 1.30 16.55
N VAL A 210 4.06 1.98 15.56
CA VAL A 210 5.31 1.57 14.90
C VAL A 210 6.11 2.78 14.45
N ASP A 211 7.43 2.72 14.61
CA ASP A 211 8.36 3.64 13.96
C ASP A 211 8.87 3.01 12.66
N LEU A 212 8.59 3.67 11.53
CA LEU A 212 8.99 3.26 10.19
C LEU A 212 10.21 4.02 9.67
N SER A 213 10.85 4.84 10.51
CA SER A 213 11.97 5.70 10.11
C SER A 213 13.16 4.91 9.56
N GLU A 214 13.35 3.66 9.99
CA GLU A 214 14.40 2.78 9.47
C GLU A 214 14.21 2.40 7.99
N PHE A 215 12.98 2.46 7.48
CA PHE A 215 12.63 2.05 6.12
C PHE A 215 12.64 3.22 5.12
N VAL A 216 12.82 4.45 5.61
CA VAL A 216 12.79 5.66 4.78
C VAL A 216 14.20 6.20 4.58
N SER A 217 14.56 6.40 3.31
CA SER A 217 15.81 7.01 2.88
C SER A 217 15.50 8.32 2.15
N PRO A 218 15.56 9.49 2.81
CA PRO A 218 15.24 10.77 2.17
C PRO A 218 16.11 11.03 0.93
N LEU A 219 15.55 11.73 -0.06
CA LEU A 219 16.30 12.12 -1.25
C LEU A 219 17.41 13.13 -0.89
N GLU A 220 18.53 13.07 -1.61
CA GLU A 220 19.60 14.06 -1.46
C GLU A 220 19.07 15.45 -1.85
N GLY A 221 19.09 16.39 -0.90
CA GLY A 221 18.55 17.75 -1.07
C GLY A 221 17.25 18.03 -0.31
N ASP A 222 16.57 17.01 0.22
CA ASP A 222 15.38 17.14 1.08
C ASP A 222 15.73 17.35 2.57
N ARG A 223 17.04 17.36 2.89
CA ARG A 223 17.53 18.06 4.09
C ARG A 223 17.26 19.54 3.84
N GLY A 224 16.09 20.00 4.26
CA GLY A 224 15.51 21.30 3.94
C GLY A 224 16.57 22.37 3.69
N GLY A 225 16.40 23.13 2.60
CA GLY A 225 17.17 24.33 2.28
C GLY A 225 16.91 25.48 3.28
N GLY A 226 17.03 25.19 4.57
CA GLY A 226 16.87 26.06 5.71
C GLY A 226 17.80 25.54 6.80
N ARG A 227 18.56 26.46 7.39
CA ARG A 227 19.61 26.22 8.39
C ARG A 227 19.20 25.19 9.45
N ALA A 228 20.14 24.30 9.75
CA ALA A 228 20.26 23.49 10.95
C ALA A 228 19.31 23.88 12.10
N ASP A 229 18.23 23.12 12.24
CA ASP A 229 17.83 22.57 13.52
C ASP A 229 18.08 21.06 13.41
N ASP A 230 19.13 20.59 14.09
CA ASP A 230 19.52 19.17 14.19
C ASP A 230 18.46 18.28 14.91
N ASP A 231 17.28 18.83 15.22
CA ASP A 231 16.24 18.24 16.08
C ASP A 231 14.95 17.85 15.33
N ALA A 232 14.79 18.20 14.04
CA ALA A 232 13.57 17.96 13.27
C ALA A 232 13.77 16.92 12.14
N ARG A 233 14.42 15.81 12.45
CA ARG A 233 14.39 14.65 11.55
C ARG A 233 12.95 14.14 11.56
N ALA A 234 12.26 14.16 10.42
CA ALA A 234 10.88 13.66 10.32
C ALA A 234 10.81 12.24 10.90
N THR A 235 10.10 12.09 12.02
CA THR A 235 9.87 10.79 12.66
C THR A 235 8.68 10.15 11.96
N TYR A 236 8.88 8.94 11.44
CA TYR A 236 7.82 8.17 10.81
C TYR A 236 7.14 7.24 11.82
N GLU A 237 6.68 7.82 12.93
CA GLU A 237 5.88 7.12 13.93
C GLU A 237 4.41 7.10 13.52
N TYR A 238 3.82 5.90 13.49
CA TYR A 238 2.43 5.68 13.10
C TYR A 238 1.67 4.94 14.20
N ASP A 239 0.43 5.35 14.42
CA ASP A 239 -0.57 4.60 15.19
C ASP A 239 -1.56 3.93 14.24
N LEU A 240 -1.92 2.68 14.56
CA LEU A 240 -2.91 1.91 13.83
C LEU A 240 -4.29 2.55 14.01
N ALA A 241 -4.86 3.08 12.92
CA ALA A 241 -6.14 3.78 12.93
C ALA A 241 -7.33 2.87 12.56
N PHE A 242 -7.16 1.97 11.59
CA PHE A 242 -8.21 1.07 11.15
C PHE A 242 -7.67 -0.25 10.58
N ILE A 243 -8.53 -1.26 10.56
CA ILE A 243 -8.28 -2.59 9.99
C ILE A 243 -9.49 -2.96 9.15
N LEU A 244 -9.29 -3.23 7.85
CA LEU A 244 -10.33 -3.80 7.00
C LEU A 244 -10.20 -5.33 6.97
N VAL A 245 -11.21 -6.03 7.50
CA VAL A 245 -11.22 -7.49 7.64
C VAL A 245 -12.09 -8.12 6.57
N HIS A 246 -11.50 -8.99 5.75
CA HIS A 246 -12.25 -9.86 4.85
C HIS A 246 -12.60 -11.20 5.52
N ARG A 247 -13.90 -11.51 5.62
CA ARG A 247 -14.44 -12.80 6.08
C ARG A 247 -14.94 -13.60 4.88
N GLY A 248 -14.30 -14.73 4.60
CA GLY A 248 -14.60 -15.53 3.42
C GLY A 248 -13.42 -16.40 3.03
N GLN A 249 -13.69 -17.50 2.34
CA GLN A 249 -12.67 -18.48 1.93
C GLN A 249 -12.00 -18.11 0.60
N ASN A 250 -12.68 -17.34 -0.27
CA ASN A 250 -12.26 -17.11 -1.65
C ASN A 250 -12.04 -15.61 -1.90
N ALA A 251 -11.36 -15.28 -3.00
CA ALA A 251 -11.11 -13.88 -3.40
C ALA A 251 -12.32 -13.20 -4.05
N THR A 252 -13.27 -13.98 -4.56
CA THR A 252 -14.43 -13.50 -5.32
C THR A 252 -15.70 -13.44 -4.49
N SER A 253 -15.64 -13.92 -3.24
CA SER A 253 -16.79 -13.91 -2.34
C SER A 253 -16.37 -13.82 -0.88
N GLY A 254 -17.09 -12.98 -0.14
CA GLY A 254 -16.99 -12.85 1.30
C GLY A 254 -17.73 -11.64 1.81
N HIS A 255 -17.28 -11.16 2.97
CA HIS A 255 -17.89 -10.09 3.73
C HIS A 255 -16.81 -9.21 4.35
N TYR A 256 -16.91 -7.90 4.15
CA TYR A 256 -15.94 -6.95 4.69
C TYR A 256 -16.48 -6.30 5.94
N VAL A 257 -15.64 -6.21 6.96
CA VAL A 257 -15.95 -5.55 8.23
C VAL A 257 -14.79 -4.63 8.57
N ALA A 258 -15.08 -3.40 9.01
CA ALA A 258 -14.05 -2.45 9.42
C ALA A 258 -13.93 -2.42 10.94
N LEU A 259 -12.70 -2.48 11.45
CA LEU A 259 -12.37 -2.20 12.85
C LEU A 259 -11.70 -0.84 12.88
N VAL A 260 -12.22 0.11 13.65
CA VAL A 260 -11.77 1.50 13.66
C VAL A 260 -11.47 1.92 15.10
N LYS A 261 -10.28 2.48 15.32
CA LYS A 261 -9.88 3.04 16.60
C LYS A 261 -10.61 4.36 16.82
N ASP A 262 -11.15 4.60 18.01
CA ASP A 262 -11.73 5.89 18.36
C ASP A 262 -10.64 6.96 18.38
N THR A 263 -10.79 7.96 17.51
CA THR A 263 -9.82 9.06 17.38
C THR A 263 -10.00 10.15 18.42
N ASN A 264 -11.09 10.13 19.18
CA ASN A 264 -11.30 11.07 20.29
C ASN A 264 -10.50 10.67 21.54
N ASP A 265 -10.02 9.44 21.60
CA ASP A 265 -9.15 8.93 22.65
C ASP A 265 -7.74 8.70 22.09
N ALA A 266 -6.81 9.59 22.44
CA ALA A 266 -5.43 9.52 22.02
C ALA A 266 -4.61 8.46 22.80
N SER A 267 -5.23 7.74 23.74
CA SER A 267 -4.54 6.71 24.51
C SER A 267 -4.21 5.47 23.66
N ARG A 268 -3.26 4.66 24.14
CA ARG A 268 -2.95 3.36 23.52
C ARG A 268 -4.09 2.37 23.71
N ASP A 269 -4.89 2.56 24.75
CA ASP A 269 -6.04 1.73 25.12
C ASP A 269 -7.35 2.30 24.58
N ALA A 270 -7.29 3.15 23.56
CA ALA A 270 -8.48 3.73 22.94
C ALA A 270 -9.45 2.65 22.53
N THR A 271 -10.74 2.96 22.69
CA THR A 271 -11.81 2.04 22.34
C THR A 271 -11.78 1.73 20.86
N TRP A 272 -11.98 0.46 20.51
CA TRP A 272 -12.13 0.02 19.13
C TRP A 272 -13.58 -0.25 18.82
N TRP A 273 -13.99 0.08 17.61
CA TRP A 273 -15.35 -0.12 17.11
C TRP A 273 -15.31 -1.03 15.90
N ARG A 274 -16.23 -2.00 15.85
CA ARG A 274 -16.48 -2.85 14.68
C ARG A 274 -17.68 -2.30 13.93
N PHE A 275 -17.47 -1.95 12.67
CA PHE A 275 -18.50 -1.55 11.72
C PHE A 275 -18.78 -2.71 10.76
N ASP A 276 -19.95 -3.31 10.91
CA ASP A 276 -20.45 -4.44 10.13
C ASP A 276 -21.79 -4.04 9.50
N ASP A 277 -21.73 -3.46 8.30
CA ASP A 277 -22.87 -2.86 7.61
C ASP A 277 -23.67 -1.83 8.45
N ASP A 278 -24.90 -2.15 8.87
CA ASP A 278 -25.75 -1.30 9.71
C ASP A 278 -25.64 -1.58 11.21
N GLU A 279 -24.73 -2.47 11.60
CA GLU A 279 -24.41 -2.81 12.98
C GLU A 279 -23.03 -2.24 13.38
N VAL A 280 -23.00 -1.57 14.54
CA VAL A 280 -21.78 -1.00 15.11
C VAL A 280 -21.65 -1.47 16.54
N ASP A 281 -20.58 -2.20 16.82
CA ASP A 281 -20.30 -2.80 18.13
C ASP A 281 -18.99 -2.27 18.70
N GLU A 282 -18.96 -2.03 20.00
CA GLU A 282 -17.72 -1.81 20.75
C GLU A 282 -16.94 -3.12 20.86
N LEU A 283 -15.64 -3.10 20.51
CA LEU A 283 -14.73 -4.21 20.72
C LEU A 283 -14.14 -4.11 22.13
N ARG A 284 -14.54 -5.03 23.01
CA ARG A 284 -14.01 -5.18 24.36
C ARG A 284 -12.85 -6.15 24.43
#